data_AF-A0A437JJH2-F1
#
_entry.id   AF-A0A437JJH2-F1
#
_cell.length_a   1.000
_cell.length_b   1.000
_cell.length_c   1.000
_cell.angle_alpha   90.00
_cell.angle_beta   90.00
_cell.angle_gamma   90.00
#
_symmetry.space_group_name_H-M   'P 1'
#
loop_
_entity.id
_entity.type
_entity.pdbx_description
1 polymer ?
#
loop_
_entity_poly.entity_id
_entity_poly.type
_entity_poly.pdbx_seq_one_letter_code
_entity_poly.pdbx_strand_id
1 'polypeptide(L)'
;MRFLMYSSFLVLSTAGYAAEQCALTLQDDLKVSPALVSMQRADKELWRIDTKGQLWLAQQKHNTDKDTQQQLKAYQQGIRTQVTASASLMDDSLQLARSVLDQNIKATTGQSLADNPELQQPVTQLEERLEQLIRRQDGTIYVYGSQLRSADKNLAREAEQSIQQAVAQISGQMMLTLGQNVLQSPGSASEKMQSFRAKMQTFGSQLKTDMQKNSKNLQQRGQQICQQLQALDQLEQNIQQQVPAMSPYDLINTQAEGYKAVL
;
A
#
# COMPACT_ATOMS: atom_id res chain seq x y z
N MET A 1 -54.08 -31.84 -20.15
CA MET A 1 -53.07 -32.12 -19.11
C MET A 1 -52.68 -30.76 -18.51
N ARG A 2 -53.25 -30.22 -17.42
CA ARG A 2 -53.43 -30.66 -16.01
C ARG A 2 -52.11 -30.93 -15.25
N PHE A 3 -51.78 -29.96 -14.37
CA PHE A 3 -51.09 -30.00 -13.06
C PHE A 3 -49.63 -30.49 -12.92
N LEU A 4 -48.81 -29.62 -12.30
CA LEU A 4 -48.03 -29.80 -11.05
C LEU A 4 -47.25 -28.47 -10.78
N MET A 5 -47.65 -27.58 -9.86
CA MET A 5 -47.51 -27.58 -8.37
C MET A 5 -46.07 -27.47 -7.82
N TYR A 6 -45.86 -26.35 -7.09
CA TYR A 6 -45.03 -26.11 -5.88
C TYR A 6 -43.52 -26.38 -5.94
N SER A 7 -42.70 -25.33 -5.83
CA SER A 7 -42.22 -24.70 -4.58
C SER A 7 -41.11 -25.49 -3.89
N SER A 8 -39.91 -24.94 -3.90
CA SER A 8 -38.93 -25.14 -2.83
C SER A 8 -38.10 -23.88 -2.69
N PHE A 9 -38.52 -23.13 -1.67
CA PHE A 9 -37.81 -22.06 -1.01
C PHE A 9 -36.46 -22.61 -0.53
N LEU A 10 -35.34 -22.08 -1.03
CA LEU A 10 -34.02 -22.29 -0.43
C LEU A 10 -33.59 -20.99 0.22
N VAL A 11 -33.72 -20.99 1.55
CA VAL A 11 -33.36 -19.92 2.46
C VAL A 11 -31.85 -19.71 2.46
N LEU A 12 -31.52 -18.42 2.52
CA LEU A 12 -30.23 -17.77 2.72
C LEU A 12 -29.17 -18.60 3.45
N SER A 13 -28.00 -18.68 2.83
CA SER A 13 -26.72 -18.73 3.52
C SER A 13 -25.88 -17.55 3.05
N THR A 14 -26.18 -16.34 3.53
CA THR A 14 -25.20 -15.24 3.51
C THR A 14 -24.24 -15.48 4.67
N ALA A 15 -23.34 -16.45 4.52
CA ALA A 15 -22.11 -16.43 5.29
C ALA A 15 -21.36 -15.18 4.80
N GLY A 16 -21.24 -14.18 5.68
CA GLY A 16 -20.60 -12.90 5.38
C GLY A 16 -19.13 -13.10 5.00
N TYR A 17 -18.87 -13.17 3.70
CA TYR A 17 -17.57 -12.87 3.14
C TYR A 17 -17.45 -11.34 3.04
N ALA A 18 -17.17 -10.70 4.18
CA ALA A 18 -16.79 -9.28 4.22
C ALA A 18 -15.39 -9.19 4.84
N ALA A 19 -14.39 -9.77 4.19
CA ALA A 19 -13.00 -9.74 4.65
C ALA A 19 -11.96 -9.69 3.52
N GLU A 20 -12.29 -9.17 2.34
CA GLU A 20 -11.30 -9.05 1.24
C GLU A 20 -11.10 -7.65 0.66
N GLN A 21 -11.77 -6.61 1.15
CA GLN A 21 -11.69 -5.30 0.47
C GLN A 21 -11.60 -4.18 1.50
N CYS A 22 -10.35 -3.77 1.80
CA CYS A 22 -10.10 -2.54 2.54
C CYS A 22 -10.29 -1.36 1.60
N ALA A 23 -11.54 -1.02 1.34
CA ALA A 23 -11.92 0.02 0.42
C ALA A 23 -11.87 1.39 1.12
N LEU A 24 -10.67 1.89 1.42
CA LEU A 24 -10.46 3.17 2.10
C LEU A 24 -9.90 4.21 1.13
N THR A 25 -10.50 5.39 1.13
CA THR A 25 -9.94 6.54 0.41
C THR A 25 -9.72 7.70 1.39
N LEU A 26 -8.53 8.30 1.32
CA LEU A 26 -8.27 9.58 1.97
C LEU A 26 -8.65 10.70 1.00
N GLN A 27 -9.56 11.58 1.41
CA GLN A 27 -10.05 12.68 0.56
C GLN A 27 -9.09 13.87 0.51
N ASP A 28 -8.35 14.10 1.59
CA ASP A 28 -7.51 15.27 1.77
C ASP A 28 -6.13 14.87 2.29
N ASP A 29 -5.23 15.85 2.30
CA ASP A 29 -3.88 15.65 2.78
C ASP A 29 -3.86 15.79 4.31
N LEU A 30 -2.98 15.05 4.99
CA LEU A 30 -2.79 15.10 6.43
C LEU A 30 -1.40 15.60 6.78
N LYS A 31 -1.35 16.41 7.83
CA LYS A 31 -0.12 16.72 8.55
C LYS A 31 -0.25 16.23 9.99
N VAL A 32 0.60 15.29 10.36
CA VAL A 32 0.58 14.59 11.64
C VAL A 32 1.88 14.85 12.37
N SER A 33 1.81 15.55 13.50
CA SER A 33 2.98 15.87 14.35
C SER A 33 2.79 15.32 15.76
N PRO A 34 3.80 15.42 16.65
CA PRO A 34 3.62 15.06 18.05
C PRO A 34 2.59 15.93 18.77
N ALA A 35 2.37 17.17 18.31
CA ALA A 35 1.53 18.17 18.99
C ALA A 35 0.10 18.26 18.43
N LEU A 36 -0.08 17.96 17.14
CA LEU A 36 -1.37 18.10 16.46
C LEU A 36 -1.49 17.20 15.24
N VAL A 37 -2.73 16.97 14.83
CA VAL A 37 -3.12 16.45 13.51
C VAL A 37 -3.93 17.54 12.80
N SER A 38 -3.66 17.77 11.52
CA SER A 38 -4.43 18.70 10.71
C SER A 38 -4.70 18.14 9.32
N MET A 39 -5.89 18.42 8.81
CA MET A 39 -6.28 18.10 7.44
C MET A 39 -6.12 19.33 6.54
N GLN A 40 -5.62 19.11 5.34
CA GLN A 40 -5.22 20.16 4.41
C GLN A 40 -5.77 19.88 3.01
N ARG A 41 -6.14 20.96 2.32
CA ARG A 41 -6.51 20.93 0.90
C ARG A 41 -5.84 22.09 0.18
N ALA A 42 -4.97 21.80 -0.79
CA ALA A 42 -4.21 22.81 -1.52
C ALA A 42 -3.55 23.83 -0.57
N ASP A 43 -2.77 23.31 0.39
CA ASP A 43 -2.05 24.05 1.45
C ASP A 43 -2.92 24.83 2.45
N LYS A 44 -4.25 24.75 2.35
CA LYS A 44 -5.17 25.36 3.32
C LYS A 44 -5.51 24.37 4.43
N GLU A 45 -5.25 24.75 5.68
CA GLU A 45 -5.70 24.01 6.86
C GLU A 45 -7.23 24.08 6.97
N LEU A 46 -7.88 22.93 6.81
CA LEU A 46 -9.33 22.80 6.91
C LEU A 46 -9.74 22.65 8.38
N TRP A 47 -9.07 21.74 9.08
CA TRP A 47 -9.19 21.60 10.52
C TRP A 47 -7.87 21.16 11.14
N ARG A 48 -7.73 21.42 12.45
CA ARG A 48 -6.68 20.81 13.27
C ARG A 48 -7.23 20.41 14.63
N ILE A 49 -6.65 19.35 15.18
CA ILE A 49 -6.92 18.87 16.53
C ILE A 49 -5.59 18.71 17.27
N ASP A 50 -5.49 19.29 18.47
CA ASP A 50 -4.31 19.17 19.32
C ASP A 50 -4.40 17.95 20.27
N THR A 51 -3.32 17.70 21.03
CA THR A 51 -3.27 16.60 22.02
C THR A 51 -4.24 16.72 23.19
N LYS A 52 -4.89 17.89 23.35
CA LYS A 52 -5.92 18.13 24.36
C LYS A 52 -7.33 17.99 23.77
N GLY A 53 -7.47 17.62 22.50
CA GLY A 53 -8.76 17.52 21.80
C GLY A 53 -9.37 18.89 21.46
N GLN A 54 -8.59 19.97 21.47
CA GLN A 54 -9.09 21.27 21.02
C GLN A 54 -9.20 21.27 19.49
N LEU A 55 -10.33 21.75 18.98
CA LEU A 55 -10.62 21.83 17.55
C LEU A 55 -10.43 23.25 17.03
N TRP A 56 -9.83 23.37 15.85
CA TRP A 56 -9.97 24.56 15.03
C TRP A 56 -10.52 24.18 13.66
N LEU A 57 -11.42 25.00 13.15
CA LEU A 57 -12.02 24.90 11.82
C LEU A 57 -11.66 26.17 11.07
N ALA A 58 -11.06 26.04 9.88
CA ALA A 58 -10.54 27.15 9.10
C ALA A 58 -9.71 28.13 9.97
N GLN A 59 -8.79 27.58 10.79
CA GLN A 59 -7.91 28.29 11.72
C GLN A 59 -8.60 29.00 12.91
N GLN A 60 -9.93 28.95 13.02
CA GLN A 60 -10.67 29.51 14.14
C GLN A 60 -10.94 28.46 15.21
N LYS A 61 -10.68 28.78 16.47
CA LYS A 61 -10.92 27.86 17.58
C LYS A 61 -12.42 27.60 17.72
N HIS A 62 -12.79 26.33 17.72
CA HIS A 62 -14.17 25.89 17.92
C HIS A 62 -14.32 25.33 19.32
N ASN A 63 -15.30 25.84 20.09
CA ASN A 63 -15.57 25.34 21.42
C ASN A 63 -16.45 24.10 21.33
N THR A 64 -16.07 23.06 22.04
CA THR A 64 -16.82 21.80 22.15
C THR A 64 -17.06 21.49 23.62
N ASP A 65 -18.05 20.65 23.91
CA ASP A 65 -18.21 20.12 25.26
C ASP A 65 -17.10 19.10 25.62
N LYS A 66 -17.12 18.63 26.86
CA LYS A 66 -16.11 17.71 27.39
C LYS A 66 -16.14 16.34 26.70
N ASP A 67 -17.32 15.86 26.32
CA ASP A 67 -17.48 14.54 25.72
C ASP A 67 -16.95 14.56 24.28
N THR A 68 -17.31 15.59 23.51
CA THR A 68 -16.75 15.85 22.18
C THR A 68 -15.24 16.07 22.24
N GLN A 69 -14.73 16.82 23.22
CA GLN A 69 -13.29 17.04 23.38
C GLN A 69 -12.53 15.72 23.60
N GLN A 70 -13.11 14.80 24.38
CA GLN A 70 -12.53 13.48 24.61
C GLN A 70 -12.54 12.62 23.33
N GLN A 71 -13.61 12.70 22.53
CA GLN A 71 -13.69 12.01 21.24
C GLN A 71 -12.67 12.57 20.23
N LEU A 72 -12.55 13.89 20.12
CA LEU A 72 -11.56 14.57 19.28
C LEU A 72 -10.13 14.16 19.65
N LYS A 73 -9.83 14.06 20.96
CA LYS A 73 -8.54 13.58 21.45
C LYS A 73 -8.30 12.12 21.03
N ALA A 74 -9.29 11.24 21.18
CA ALA A 74 -9.19 9.85 20.75
C ALA A 74 -8.99 9.73 19.24
N TYR A 75 -9.71 10.54 18.45
CA TYR A 75 -9.61 10.59 17.00
C TYR A 75 -8.24 11.08 16.54
N GLN A 76 -7.74 12.18 17.11
CA GLN A 76 -6.38 12.70 16.86
C GLN A 76 -5.31 11.65 17.17
N GLN A 77 -5.41 11.00 18.33
CA GLN A 77 -4.50 9.93 18.71
C GLN A 77 -4.56 8.76 17.74
N GLY A 78 -5.77 8.35 17.36
CA GLY A 78 -6.02 7.26 16.43
C GLY A 78 -5.41 7.53 15.06
N ILE A 79 -5.68 8.68 14.46
CA ILE A 79 -5.07 9.08 13.18
C ILE A 79 -3.55 9.03 13.28
N ARG A 80 -2.97 9.62 14.33
CA ARG A 80 -1.51 9.62 14.51
C ARG A 80 -0.94 8.22 14.59
N THR A 81 -1.58 7.34 15.35
CA THR A 81 -1.18 5.93 15.46
C THR A 81 -1.25 5.25 14.09
N GLN A 82 -2.36 5.39 13.36
CA GLN A 82 -2.53 4.70 12.07
C GLN A 82 -1.60 5.26 11.00
N VAL A 83 -1.41 6.59 10.91
CA VAL A 83 -0.46 7.18 9.96
C VAL A 83 0.97 6.73 10.24
N THR A 84 1.38 6.66 11.51
CA THR A 84 2.71 6.15 11.89
C THR A 84 2.87 4.67 11.54
N ALA A 85 1.84 3.86 11.82
CA ALA A 85 1.83 2.43 11.52
C ALA A 85 1.85 2.16 10.00
N SER A 86 1.07 2.90 9.22
CA SER A 86 1.06 2.82 7.75
C SER A 86 2.40 3.20 7.14
N ALA A 87 3.00 4.30 7.61
CA ALA A 87 4.32 4.71 7.15
C ALA A 87 5.39 3.65 7.47
N SER A 88 5.36 3.06 8.67
CA SER A 88 6.25 1.93 9.02
C SER A 88 5.99 0.69 8.20
N LEU A 89 4.73 0.36 7.90
CA LEU A 89 4.38 -0.77 7.04
C LEU A 89 4.92 -0.58 5.63
N MET A 90 4.86 0.64 5.10
CA MET A 90 5.43 0.99 3.79
C MET A 90 6.95 0.77 3.78
N ASP A 91 7.66 1.30 4.78
CA ASP A 91 9.12 1.14 4.93
C ASP A 91 9.51 -0.35 4.98
N ASP A 92 8.82 -1.13 5.80
CA ASP A 92 9.09 -2.57 5.96
C ASP A 92 8.77 -3.37 4.68
N SER A 93 7.74 -2.95 3.93
CA SER A 93 7.37 -3.59 2.66
C SER A 93 8.43 -3.36 1.58
N LEU A 94 8.97 -2.14 1.49
CA LEU A 94 10.05 -1.80 0.59
C LEU A 94 11.34 -2.55 0.94
N GLN A 95 11.68 -2.59 2.22
CA GLN A 95 12.84 -3.35 2.71
C GLN A 95 12.69 -4.85 2.39
N LEU A 96 11.50 -5.41 2.59
CA LEU A 96 11.24 -6.80 2.24
C LEU A 96 11.44 -7.03 0.74
N ALA A 97 10.84 -6.17 -0.10
CA ALA A 97 10.93 -6.30 -1.55
C ALA A 97 12.39 -6.27 -2.02
N ARG A 98 13.19 -5.32 -1.53
CA ARG A 98 14.64 -5.24 -1.79
C ARG A 98 15.38 -6.51 -1.38
N SER A 99 15.16 -6.99 -0.15
CA SER A 99 15.84 -8.16 0.40
C SER A 99 15.53 -9.43 -0.39
N VAL A 100 14.25 -9.64 -0.72
CA VAL A 100 13.80 -10.81 -1.49
C VAL A 100 14.33 -10.78 -2.92
N LEU A 101 14.34 -9.60 -3.57
CA LEU A 101 14.95 -9.41 -4.89
C LEU A 101 16.45 -9.69 -4.86
N ASP A 102 17.19 -9.09 -3.92
CA ASP A 102 18.64 -9.28 -3.78
C ASP A 102 19.01 -10.76 -3.59
N GLN A 103 18.31 -11.46 -2.70
CA GLN A 103 18.53 -12.89 -2.45
C GLN A 103 18.31 -13.73 -3.72
N ASN A 104 17.23 -13.47 -4.45
CA ASN A 104 16.90 -14.23 -5.66
C ASN A 104 17.86 -13.94 -6.82
N ILE A 105 18.28 -12.67 -6.98
CA ILE A 105 19.30 -12.28 -7.96
C ILE A 105 20.63 -12.96 -7.63
N LYS A 106 21.05 -12.93 -6.37
CA LYS A 106 22.29 -13.57 -5.92
C LYS A 106 22.26 -15.08 -6.11
N ALA A 107 21.15 -15.74 -5.81
CA ALA A 107 20.97 -17.17 -6.04
C ALA A 107 21.07 -17.54 -7.53
N THR A 108 20.63 -16.66 -8.43
CA THR A 108 20.53 -16.94 -9.87
C THR A 108 21.79 -16.56 -10.64
N THR A 109 22.39 -15.43 -10.28
CA THR A 109 23.48 -14.77 -11.03
C THR A 109 24.83 -14.79 -10.29
N GLY A 110 24.82 -15.03 -8.97
CA GLY A 110 25.99 -14.88 -8.11
C GLY A 110 26.31 -13.43 -7.71
N GLN A 111 25.56 -12.45 -8.22
CA GLN A 111 25.76 -11.01 -7.98
C GLN A 111 24.65 -10.42 -7.11
N SER A 112 24.91 -9.30 -6.44
CA SER A 112 23.88 -8.61 -5.66
C SER A 112 22.97 -7.74 -6.54
N LEU A 113 21.83 -7.31 -6.02
CA LEU A 113 20.99 -6.28 -6.65
C LEU A 113 21.77 -5.00 -6.92
N ALA A 114 22.69 -4.62 -6.02
CA ALA A 114 23.53 -3.43 -6.17
C ALA A 114 24.53 -3.53 -7.33
N ASP A 115 24.92 -4.74 -7.73
CA ASP A 115 25.77 -4.99 -8.89
C ASP A 115 24.96 -4.99 -10.21
N ASN A 116 23.63 -4.91 -10.13
CA ASN A 116 22.70 -5.04 -11.25
C ASN A 116 21.84 -3.77 -11.39
N PRO A 117 22.39 -2.67 -11.94
CA PRO A 117 21.70 -1.37 -12.02
C PRO A 117 20.37 -1.43 -12.77
N GLU A 118 20.25 -2.34 -13.76
CA GLU A 118 19.00 -2.55 -14.52
C GLU A 118 17.83 -3.01 -13.62
N LEU A 119 18.10 -3.79 -12.56
CA LEU A 119 17.09 -4.21 -11.59
C LEU A 119 16.97 -3.24 -10.41
N GLN A 120 18.05 -2.54 -10.06
CA GLN A 120 18.03 -1.57 -8.97
C GLN A 120 17.17 -0.35 -9.31
N GLN A 121 17.26 0.16 -10.54
CA GLN A 121 16.57 1.38 -10.95
C GLN A 121 15.04 1.32 -10.78
N PRO A 122 14.32 0.28 -11.25
CA PRO A 122 12.88 0.17 -11.03
C PRO A 122 12.49 0.17 -9.55
N VAL A 123 13.29 -0.46 -8.69
CA VAL A 123 13.05 -0.51 -7.24
C VAL A 123 13.21 0.88 -6.63
N THR A 124 14.30 1.57 -6.93
CA THR A 124 14.54 2.94 -6.44
C THR A 124 13.49 3.93 -6.93
N GLN A 125 13.05 3.83 -8.18
CA GLN A 125 11.99 4.67 -8.71
C GLN A 125 10.64 4.43 -8.02
N LEU A 126 10.32 3.17 -7.70
CA LEU A 126 9.11 2.85 -6.94
C LEU A 126 9.16 3.46 -5.53
N GLU A 127 10.31 3.43 -4.90
CA GLU A 127 10.52 3.98 -3.56
C GLU A 127 10.40 5.49 -3.54
N GLU A 128 11.05 6.19 -4.47
CA GLU A 128 10.93 7.63 -4.62
C GLU A 128 9.47 8.06 -4.82
N ARG A 129 8.71 7.28 -5.61
CA ARG A 129 7.27 7.53 -5.81
C ARG A 129 6.46 7.31 -4.52
N LEU A 130 6.75 6.27 -3.76
CA LEU A 130 6.07 6.00 -2.49
C LEU A 130 6.41 7.05 -1.42
N GLU A 131 7.67 7.50 -1.37
CA GLU A 131 8.12 8.59 -0.50
C GLU A 131 7.45 9.94 -0.86
N GLN A 132 7.07 10.16 -2.11
CA GLN A 132 6.29 11.34 -2.49
C GLN A 132 4.87 11.32 -1.91
N LEU A 133 4.31 10.15 -1.62
CA LEU A 133 2.97 10.00 -1.04
C LEU A 133 2.96 10.19 0.47
N ILE A 134 4.04 9.81 1.14
CA ILE A 134 4.22 9.95 2.59
C ILE A 134 5.61 10.51 2.89
N ARG A 135 5.66 11.76 3.36
CA ARG A 135 6.93 12.45 3.70
C ARG A 135 7.08 12.56 5.20
N ARG A 136 8.27 12.25 5.71
CA ARG A 136 8.63 12.47 7.12
C ARG A 136 9.65 13.60 7.23
N GLN A 137 9.37 14.58 8.08
CA GLN A 137 10.28 15.70 8.36
C GLN A 137 10.12 16.15 9.81
N ASP A 138 11.22 16.20 10.57
CA ASP A 138 11.26 16.73 11.94
C ASP A 138 10.19 16.14 12.88
N GLY A 139 9.98 14.83 12.78
CA GLY A 139 8.94 14.12 13.57
C GLY A 139 7.50 14.37 13.11
N THR A 140 7.30 15.11 12.02
CA THR A 140 6.02 15.31 11.35
C THR A 140 5.91 14.39 10.13
N ILE A 141 4.75 13.74 9.97
CA ILE A 141 4.39 12.92 8.82
C ILE A 141 3.36 13.69 7.99
N TYR A 142 3.66 13.88 6.71
CA TYR A 142 2.77 14.43 5.71
C TYR A 142 2.25 13.30 4.85
N VAL A 143 0.94 13.14 4.76
CA VAL A 143 0.27 12.13 3.92
C VAL A 143 -0.48 12.87 2.82
N TYR A 144 -0.09 12.66 1.57
CA TYR A 144 -0.72 13.29 0.42
C TYR A 144 -1.88 12.42 -0.08
N GLY A 145 -3.01 12.47 0.63
CA GLY A 145 -4.21 11.69 0.33
C GLY A 145 -4.72 11.88 -1.10
N SER A 146 -4.63 13.11 -1.60
CA SER A 146 -4.96 13.44 -2.99
C SER A 146 -4.13 12.65 -4.02
N GLN A 147 -2.83 12.52 -3.77
CA GLN A 147 -1.91 11.77 -4.61
C GLN A 147 -2.09 10.26 -4.44
N LEU A 148 -2.34 9.78 -3.22
CA LEU A 148 -2.63 8.37 -2.94
C LEU A 148 -3.80 7.84 -3.77
N ARG A 149 -4.91 8.59 -3.84
CA ARG A 149 -6.06 8.20 -4.69
C ARG A 149 -5.71 8.08 -6.16
N SER A 150 -4.83 8.95 -6.66
CA SER A 150 -4.39 8.91 -8.06
C SER A 150 -3.38 7.78 -8.33
N ALA A 151 -2.52 7.48 -7.36
CA ALA A 151 -1.52 6.43 -7.43
C ALA A 151 -2.14 5.04 -7.38
N ASP A 152 -3.20 4.85 -6.59
CA ASP A 152 -3.84 3.55 -6.31
C ASP A 152 -4.22 2.76 -7.60
N LYS A 153 -4.63 3.45 -8.67
CA LYS A 153 -5.08 2.77 -9.90
C LYS A 153 -3.95 2.24 -10.78
N ASN A 154 -2.76 2.80 -10.69
CA ASN A 154 -1.70 2.55 -11.66
C ASN A 154 -0.35 2.16 -11.04
N LEU A 155 -0.05 2.55 -9.80
CA LEU A 155 1.28 2.37 -9.21
C LEU A 155 1.71 0.90 -9.15
N ALA A 156 0.82 0.00 -8.71
CA ALA A 156 1.12 -1.43 -8.65
C ALA A 156 1.40 -2.02 -10.05
N ARG A 157 0.61 -1.63 -11.05
CA ARG A 157 0.77 -2.07 -12.44
C ARG A 157 2.06 -1.52 -13.06
N GLU A 158 2.37 -0.25 -12.81
CA GLU A 158 3.59 0.39 -13.30
C GLU A 158 4.84 -0.22 -12.66
N ALA A 159 4.78 -0.54 -11.36
CA ALA A 159 5.85 -1.25 -10.66
C ALA A 159 6.08 -2.64 -11.26
N GLU A 160 5.00 -3.41 -11.46
CA GLU A 160 5.07 -4.74 -12.07
C GLU A 160 5.67 -4.68 -13.48
N GLN A 161 5.19 -3.76 -14.33
CA GLN A 161 5.70 -3.57 -15.68
C GLN A 161 7.18 -3.19 -15.70
N SER A 162 7.60 -2.29 -14.81
CA SER A 162 9.00 -1.85 -14.73
C SER A 162 9.93 -3.00 -14.33
N ILE A 163 9.52 -3.84 -13.38
CA ILE A 163 10.27 -5.04 -12.98
C ILE A 163 10.31 -6.05 -14.13
N GLN A 164 9.19 -6.31 -14.81
CA GLN A 164 9.14 -7.23 -15.96
C GLN A 164 10.06 -6.77 -17.10
N GLN A 165 10.10 -5.47 -17.40
CA GLN A 165 10.99 -4.90 -18.40
C GLN A 165 12.46 -5.07 -18.04
N ALA A 166 12.83 -4.80 -16.79
CA ALA A 166 14.20 -5.01 -16.31
C ALA A 166 14.64 -6.48 -16.39
N VAL A 167 13.76 -7.42 -16.00
CA VAL A 167 14.03 -8.85 -16.13
C VAL A 167 14.20 -9.25 -17.61
N ALA A 168 13.40 -8.68 -18.52
CA ALA A 168 13.52 -8.93 -19.96
C ALA A 168 14.83 -8.38 -20.54
N GLN A 169 15.26 -7.18 -20.11
CA GLN A 169 16.52 -6.56 -20.53
C GLN A 169 17.73 -7.41 -20.11
N ILE A 170 17.79 -7.81 -18.84
CA ILE A 170 18.84 -8.70 -18.33
C ILE A 170 18.83 -10.03 -19.08
N SER A 171 17.65 -10.57 -19.35
CA SER A 171 17.53 -11.81 -20.12
C SER A 171 18.09 -11.66 -21.53
N GLY A 172 17.84 -10.52 -22.19
CA GLY A 172 18.43 -10.19 -23.48
C GLY A 172 19.96 -10.05 -23.42
N GLN A 173 20.48 -9.33 -22.42
CA GLN A 173 21.92 -9.15 -22.23
C GLN A 173 22.63 -10.49 -21.95
N MET A 174 22.02 -11.36 -21.13
CA MET A 174 22.52 -12.71 -20.90
C MET A 174 22.48 -13.56 -22.18
N MET A 175 21.43 -13.46 -23.01
CA MET A 175 21.39 -14.15 -24.32
C MET A 175 22.50 -13.68 -25.26
N LEU A 176 22.80 -12.38 -25.31
CA LEU A 176 23.91 -11.85 -26.11
C LEU A 176 25.26 -12.40 -25.61
N THR A 177 25.48 -12.38 -24.30
CA THR A 177 26.68 -12.92 -23.66
C THR A 177 26.81 -14.44 -23.90
N LEU A 178 25.71 -15.18 -23.80
CA LEU A 178 25.68 -16.62 -24.14
C LEU A 178 26.00 -16.83 -25.62
N GLY A 179 25.47 -16.02 -26.54
CA GLY A 179 25.79 -16.09 -27.97
C GLY A 179 27.28 -15.87 -28.25
N GLN A 180 27.93 -14.95 -27.53
CA GLN A 180 29.37 -14.70 -27.62
C GLN A 180 30.19 -15.86 -27.02
N ASN A 181 29.72 -16.44 -25.90
CA ASN A 181 30.39 -17.55 -25.18
C ASN A 181 30.05 -18.94 -25.73
N VAL A 182 29.08 -19.07 -26.64
CA VAL A 182 28.83 -20.30 -27.41
C VAL A 182 30.09 -20.74 -28.16
N LEU A 183 30.93 -19.79 -28.55
CA LEU A 183 32.21 -20.01 -29.23
C LEU A 183 33.34 -20.50 -28.29
N GLN A 184 33.19 -20.39 -26.97
CA GLN A 184 34.30 -20.59 -26.01
C GLN A 184 34.06 -21.70 -24.96
N SER A 185 32.81 -22.07 -24.67
CA SER A 185 32.48 -23.12 -23.67
C SER A 185 31.90 -24.40 -24.30
N PRO A 186 32.08 -25.59 -23.69
CA PRO A 186 31.48 -26.83 -24.20
C PRO A 186 29.93 -26.83 -24.14
N GLY A 187 29.30 -27.61 -25.02
CA GLY A 187 27.84 -27.72 -25.18
C GLY A 187 27.27 -26.92 -26.36
N SER A 188 26.21 -27.44 -26.98
CA SER A 188 25.50 -26.80 -28.10
C SER A 188 24.80 -25.52 -27.66
N ALA A 189 24.55 -24.62 -28.62
CA ALA A 189 23.77 -23.40 -28.37
C ALA A 189 22.36 -23.71 -27.81
N SER A 190 21.76 -24.82 -28.25
CA SER A 190 20.44 -25.28 -27.78
C SER A 190 20.45 -25.65 -26.29
N GLU A 191 21.45 -26.43 -25.85
CA GLU A 191 21.58 -26.84 -24.44
C GLU A 191 21.80 -25.64 -23.50
N LYS A 192 22.62 -24.67 -23.93
CA LYS A 192 22.87 -23.43 -23.17
C LYS A 192 21.61 -22.58 -23.06
N MET A 193 20.85 -22.45 -24.15
CA MET A 193 19.59 -21.72 -24.15
C MET A 193 18.51 -22.39 -23.29
N GLN A 194 18.47 -23.73 -23.27
CA GLN A 194 17.56 -24.48 -22.40
C GLN A 194 17.92 -24.31 -20.92
N SER A 195 19.21 -24.39 -20.57
CA SER A 195 19.70 -24.13 -19.21
C SER A 195 19.36 -22.72 -18.73
N PHE A 196 19.55 -21.72 -19.60
CA PHE A 196 19.19 -20.34 -19.29
C PHE A 196 17.69 -20.18 -19.03
N ARG A 197 16.83 -20.73 -19.90
CA ARG A 197 15.37 -20.69 -19.71
C ARG A 197 14.95 -21.32 -18.38
N ALA A 198 15.54 -22.47 -18.03
CA ALA A 198 15.27 -23.14 -16.77
C ALA A 198 15.63 -22.26 -15.56
N LYS A 199 16.81 -21.61 -15.59
CA LYS A 199 17.22 -20.66 -14.53
C LYS A 199 16.26 -19.49 -14.38
N MET A 200 15.79 -18.89 -15.48
CA MET A 200 14.84 -17.79 -15.44
C MET A 200 13.46 -18.22 -14.92
N GLN A 201 13.00 -19.41 -15.30
CA GLN A 201 11.76 -19.95 -14.76
C GLN A 201 11.87 -20.19 -13.24
N THR A 202 12.99 -20.74 -12.77
CA THR A 202 13.27 -20.93 -11.34
C THR A 202 13.32 -19.59 -10.61
N PHE A 203 14.00 -18.58 -11.16
CA PHE A 203 14.06 -17.24 -10.58
C PHE A 203 12.66 -16.66 -10.37
N GLY A 204 11.81 -16.66 -11.41
CA GLY A 204 10.45 -16.11 -11.30
C GLY A 204 9.58 -16.86 -10.29
N SER A 205 9.65 -18.20 -10.27
CA SER A 205 8.88 -18.99 -9.30
C SER A 205 9.37 -18.79 -7.86
N GLN A 206 10.69 -18.77 -7.65
CA GLN A 206 11.29 -18.62 -6.33
C GLN A 206 11.04 -17.23 -5.76
N LEU A 207 11.19 -16.19 -6.60
CA LEU A 207 10.88 -14.82 -6.24
C LEU A 207 9.45 -14.67 -5.75
N LYS A 208 8.47 -15.25 -6.47
CA LYS A 208 7.07 -15.22 -6.07
C LYS A 208 6.84 -15.94 -4.74
N THR A 209 7.40 -17.15 -4.58
CA THR A 209 7.25 -17.93 -3.36
C THR A 209 7.87 -17.22 -2.15
N ASP A 210 9.07 -16.66 -2.30
CA ASP A 210 9.73 -15.94 -1.21
C ASP A 210 8.99 -14.65 -0.86
N MET A 211 8.47 -13.92 -1.84
CA MET A 211 7.64 -12.74 -1.57
C MET A 211 6.40 -13.12 -0.76
N GLN A 212 5.66 -14.16 -1.17
CA GLN A 212 4.46 -14.63 -0.47
C GLN A 212 4.76 -15.17 0.94
N LYS A 213 5.88 -15.87 1.10
CA LYS A 213 6.30 -16.43 2.38
C LYS A 213 6.63 -15.31 3.38
N ASN A 214 7.34 -14.29 2.94
CA ASN A 214 7.87 -13.26 3.80
C ASN A 214 6.89 -12.08 4.01
N SER A 215 5.83 -11.94 3.19
CA SER A 215 4.86 -10.84 3.30
C SER A 215 3.72 -11.07 4.30
N LYS A 216 3.57 -12.28 4.87
CA LYS A 216 2.44 -12.62 5.77
C LYS A 216 2.26 -11.65 6.95
N ASN A 217 3.36 -11.25 7.59
CA ASN A 217 3.29 -10.30 8.70
C ASN A 217 2.83 -8.90 8.24
N LEU A 218 3.29 -8.46 7.08
CA LEU A 218 2.91 -7.19 6.48
C LEU A 218 1.42 -7.18 6.12
N GLN A 219 0.90 -8.29 5.58
CA GLN A 219 -0.52 -8.46 5.28
C GLN A 219 -1.39 -8.36 6.54
N GLN A 220 -1.00 -9.05 7.61
CA GLN A 220 -1.71 -8.99 8.89
C GLN A 220 -1.72 -7.58 9.48
N ARG A 221 -0.58 -6.89 9.45
CA ARG A 221 -0.48 -5.49 9.90
C ARG A 221 -1.33 -4.56 9.04
N GLY A 222 -1.37 -4.76 7.73
CA GLY A 222 -2.24 -4.01 6.82
C GLY A 222 -3.72 -4.21 7.14
N GLN A 223 -4.15 -5.44 7.39
CA GLN A 223 -5.52 -5.75 7.81
C GLN A 223 -5.86 -5.11 9.16
N GLN A 224 -4.93 -5.13 10.13
CA GLN A 224 -5.12 -4.48 11.42
C GLN A 224 -5.26 -2.96 11.26
N ILE A 225 -4.39 -2.31 10.48
CA ILE A 225 -4.50 -0.88 10.19
C ILE A 225 -5.86 -0.57 9.56
N CYS A 226 -6.31 -1.40 8.61
CA CYS A 226 -7.61 -1.22 7.98
C CYS A 226 -8.77 -1.23 8.98
N GLN A 227 -8.81 -2.24 9.86
CA GLN A 227 -9.84 -2.35 10.89
C GLN A 227 -9.83 -1.14 11.84
N GLN A 228 -8.64 -0.64 12.19
CA GLN A 228 -8.51 0.54 13.03
C GLN A 228 -8.96 1.82 12.31
N LEU A 229 -8.70 1.95 11.00
CA LEU A 229 -9.19 3.07 10.20
C LEU A 229 -10.72 3.04 10.05
N GLN A 230 -11.34 1.87 9.91
CA GLN A 230 -12.80 1.74 9.93
C GLN A 230 -13.40 2.16 11.29
N ALA A 231 -12.75 1.79 12.40
CA ALA A 231 -13.16 2.26 13.72
C ALA A 231 -13.00 3.79 13.87
N LEU A 232 -11.99 4.38 13.22
CA LEU A 232 -11.81 5.83 13.20
C LEU A 232 -12.84 6.55 12.34
N ASP A 233 -13.24 5.99 11.19
CA ASP A 233 -14.36 6.50 10.39
C ASP A 233 -15.65 6.54 11.23
N GLN A 234 -15.96 5.47 11.98
CA GLN A 234 -17.13 5.49 12.86
C GLN A 234 -17.04 6.55 13.97
N LEU A 235 -15.84 6.77 14.53
CA LEU A 235 -15.61 7.83 15.52
C LEU A 235 -15.74 9.22 14.89
N GLU A 236 -15.23 9.41 13.68
CA GLU A 236 -15.38 10.64 12.89
C GLU A 236 -16.85 10.98 12.66
N GLN A 237 -17.65 10.01 12.23
CA GLN A 237 -19.10 10.19 12.04
C GLN A 237 -19.80 10.62 13.35
N ASN A 238 -19.44 10.04 14.49
CA ASN A 238 -19.98 10.44 15.79
C ASN A 238 -19.58 11.89 16.14
N ILE A 239 -18.32 12.27 15.90
CA ILE A 239 -17.85 13.64 16.10
C ILE A 239 -18.61 14.61 15.17
N GLN A 240 -18.83 14.25 13.91
CA GLN A 240 -19.55 15.07 12.94
C GLN A 240 -21.03 15.26 13.32
N GLN A 241 -21.67 14.28 13.99
CA GLN A 241 -23.01 14.45 14.54
C GLN A 241 -23.04 15.46 15.70
N GLN A 242 -21.99 15.50 16.52
CA GLN A 242 -21.85 16.43 17.65
C GLN A 242 -21.35 17.82 17.21
N VAL A 243 -20.56 17.86 16.13
CA VAL A 243 -19.98 19.07 15.53
C VAL A 243 -20.32 19.09 14.05
N PRO A 244 -21.56 19.50 13.66
CA PRO A 244 -21.99 19.51 12.26
C PRO A 244 -21.10 20.33 11.32
N ALA A 245 -20.35 21.30 11.87
CA ALA A 245 -19.37 22.07 11.10
C ALA A 245 -18.18 21.21 10.59
N MET A 246 -17.99 19.99 11.09
CA MET A 246 -17.00 19.03 10.60
C MET A 246 -17.52 18.12 9.47
N SER A 247 -18.83 18.03 9.24
CA SER A 247 -19.41 17.15 8.21
C SER A 247 -18.87 17.37 6.78
N PRO A 248 -18.47 18.58 6.35
CA PRO A 248 -17.84 18.77 5.04
C PRO A 248 -16.41 18.19 4.93
N TYR A 249 -15.84 17.72 6.04
CA TYR A 249 -14.43 17.36 6.20
C TYR A 249 -14.25 15.87 6.51
N ASP A 250 -14.90 15.01 5.73
CA ASP A 250 -14.80 13.55 5.84
C ASP A 250 -13.44 13.05 5.36
N LEU A 251 -12.60 12.64 6.30
CA LEU A 251 -11.23 12.19 6.02
C LEU A 251 -11.20 10.76 5.47
N ILE A 252 -11.92 9.84 6.11
CA ILE A 252 -11.84 8.40 5.85
C ILE A 252 -13.15 7.91 5.24
N ASN A 253 -13.15 7.68 3.93
CA ASN A 253 -14.35 7.16 3.27
C ASN A 253 -14.22 5.64 3.01
N THR A 254 -15.12 4.86 3.62
CA THR A 254 -15.24 3.40 3.51
C THR A 254 -16.19 2.91 2.40
N GLN A 255 -16.85 3.83 1.69
CA GLN A 255 -17.87 3.53 0.67
C GLN A 255 -17.36 3.70 -0.77
N ALA A 256 -16.17 4.26 -0.97
CA ALA A 256 -15.52 4.37 -2.26
C ALA A 256 -14.83 3.04 -2.63
N GLU A 257 -14.85 2.63 -3.91
CA GLU A 257 -14.04 1.50 -4.39
C GLU A 257 -12.55 1.73 -4.05
N GLY A 258 -12.04 1.10 -3.00
CA GLY A 258 -10.64 1.23 -2.60
C GLY A 258 -9.81 -0.02 -2.92
N TYR A 259 -8.60 -0.04 -2.35
CA TYR A 259 -7.52 -0.97 -2.67
C TYR A 259 -7.97 -2.43 -2.79
N LYS A 260 -7.82 -2.98 -4.01
CA LYS A 260 -7.88 -4.42 -4.26
C LYS A 260 -6.47 -4.97 -4.14
N ALA A 261 -6.23 -5.79 -3.12
CA ALA A 261 -4.98 -6.51 -3.00
C ALA A 261 -4.75 -7.34 -4.28
N VAL A 262 -3.69 -7.01 -5.02
CA VAL A 262 -3.24 -7.83 -6.16
C VAL A 262 -2.50 -9.02 -5.57
N LEU A 263 -3.09 -10.22 -5.68
CA LEU A 263 -2.50 -11.51 -5.32
C LEU A 263 -1.66 -12.09 -6.47
#